data_AF-A0A1L3STN1-F1
#
_entry.id   AF-A0A1L3STN1-F1
#
_cell.length_a   1.000
_cell.length_b   1.000
_cell.length_c   1.000
_cell.angle_alpha   90.00
_cell.angle_beta   90.00
_cell.angle_gamma   90.00
#
_symmetry.space_group_name_H-M   'P 1'
#
loop_
_entity.id
_entity.type
_entity.pdbx_description
1 polymer ?
#
loop_
_entity_poly.entity_id
_entity_poly.type
_entity_poly.pdbx_seq_one_letter_code
_entity_poly.pdbx_strand_id
1 'polypeptide(L)' 'MAQRTGFFRNAVGALVEARQRQVNRYVNGALLMLDDETLKTHGYDRNELKKQGGAYYMF' A
#
# COMPACT_ATOMS: atom_id res chain seq x y z
N MET A 1 -27.51 -4.52 -25.83
CA MET A 1 -26.54 -3.45 -25.48
C MET A 1 -26.16 -3.53 -24.00
N ALA A 2 -25.42 -4.55 -23.55
CA ALA A 2 -25.19 -4.82 -22.12
C ALA A 2 -23.71 -4.93 -21.71
N GLN A 3 -22.81 -4.14 -22.31
CA GLN A 3 -21.36 -4.21 -22.05
C GLN A 3 -20.78 -2.97 -21.34
N ARG A 4 -21.57 -1.90 -21.13
CA ARG A 4 -21.07 -0.65 -20.55
C ARG A 4 -20.87 -0.73 -19.03
N THR A 5 -21.75 -1.41 -18.31
CA THR A 5 -21.71 -1.50 -16.83
C THR A 5 -20.49 -2.26 -16.30
N GLY A 6 -20.02 -3.30 -17.02
CA GLY A 6 -18.83 -4.06 -16.65
C GLY A 6 -17.52 -3.27 -16.85
N PHE A 7 -17.44 -2.47 -17.91
CA PHE A 7 -16.25 -1.66 -18.21
C PHE A 7 -15.99 -0.58 -17.15
N PHE A 8 -17.02 0.17 -16.74
CA PHE A 8 -16.87 1.17 -15.67
C PHE A 8 -16.52 0.54 -14.32
N ARG A 9 -17.12 -0.59 -13.97
CA ARG A 9 -16.79 -1.31 -12.72
C ARG A 9 -15.34 -1.81 -12.70
N ASN A 10 -14.84 -2.31 -13.83
CA ASN A 10 -13.44 -2.75 -13.95
C ASN A 10 -12.48 -1.56 -13.92
N ALA A 11 -12.80 -0.45 -14.59
CA ALA A 11 -11.97 0.75 -14.55
C ALA A 11 -11.89 1.36 -13.15
N VAL A 12 -13.01 1.43 -12.43
CA VAL A 12 -13.02 1.87 -11.02
C VAL A 12 -12.23 0.92 -10.13
N GLY A 13 -12.37 -0.40 -10.33
CA GLY A 13 -11.57 -1.40 -9.61
C GLY A 13 -10.07 -1.20 -9.84
N ALA A 14 -9.65 -0.99 -11.08
CA ALA A 14 -8.26 -0.72 -11.44
C ALA A 14 -7.73 0.59 -10.82
N LEU A 15 -8.55 1.65 -10.77
CA LEU A 15 -8.19 2.92 -10.13
C LEU A 15 -8.05 2.77 -8.62
N VAL A 16 -8.97 2.05 -7.97
CA VAL A 16 -8.90 1.76 -6.53
C VAL A 16 -7.68 0.92 -6.22
N GLU A 17 -7.38 -0.09 -7.02
CA GLU A 17 -6.19 -0.93 -6.85
C GLU A 17 -4.89 -0.11 -7.03
N ALA A 18 -4.83 0.75 -8.06
CA ALA A 18 -3.70 1.64 -8.26
C ALA A 18 -3.49 2.60 -7.08
N ARG A 19 -4.58 3.17 -6.53
CA ARG A 19 -4.52 4.02 -5.34
C ARG A 19 -4.14 3.23 -4.09
N GLN A 20 -4.64 2.01 -3.93
CA GLN A 20 -4.25 1.15 -2.81
C GLN A 20 -2.75 0.89 -2.82
N ARG A 21 -2.14 0.64 -3.99
CA ARG A 21 -0.69 0.48 -4.12
C ARG A 21 0.08 1.74 -3.71
N GLN A 22 -0.42 2.94 -4.05
CA GLN A 22 0.19 4.20 -3.64
C GLN A 22 0.09 4.41 -2.12
N VAL A 23 -1.10 4.17 -1.54
CA VAL A 23 -1.34 4.29 -0.10
C VAL A 23 -0.47 3.30 0.67
N ASN A 24 -0.36 2.05 0.21
CA ASN A 24 0.49 1.05 0.84
C ASN A 24 1.95 1.50 0.93
N ARG A 25 2.49 2.14 -0.13
CA ARG A 25 3.87 2.67 -0.09
C ARG A 25 4.04 3.80 0.92
N TYR A 26 3.04 4.68 1.03
CA TYR A 26 3.04 5.77 2.00
C TYR A 26 2.94 5.25 3.44
N VAL A 27 1.97 4.37 3.70
CA VAL A 27 1.78 3.73 5.01
C VAL A 27 3.01 2.93 5.40
N ASN A 28 3.58 2.14 4.48
CA ASN A 28 4.82 1.42 4.75
C ASN A 28 5.97 2.39 5.08
N GLY A 29 6.08 3.53 4.39
CA GLY A 29 7.06 4.57 4.74
C GLY A 29 6.84 5.14 6.14
N ALA A 30 5.59 5.45 6.50
CA ALA A 30 5.24 5.94 7.83
C ALA A 30 5.49 4.88 8.93
N LEU A 31 5.16 3.62 8.68
CA LEU A 31 5.45 2.50 9.59
C LEU A 31 6.95 2.33 9.77
N LEU A 32 7.75 2.48 8.72
CA LEU A 32 9.22 2.40 8.83
C LEU A 32 9.84 3.54 9.66
N MET A 33 9.11 4.64 9.89
CA MET A 33 9.54 5.70 10.82
C MET A 33 9.26 5.37 12.29
N LEU A 34 8.36 4.43 12.58
CA LEU A 34 8.10 3.95 13.95
C LEU A 34 9.24 3.06 14.42
N ASP A 35 9.48 3.01 15.73
CA ASP A 35 10.46 2.13 16.35
C ASP A 35 10.04 0.64 16.30
N ASP A 36 11.00 -0.26 16.52
CA ASP A 36 10.76 -1.71 16.43
C ASP A 36 9.85 -2.25 17.55
N GLU A 37 9.78 -1.60 18.71
CA GLU A 37 8.86 -2.02 19.79
C GLU A 37 7.42 -1.69 19.40
N THR A 38 7.17 -0.46 18.95
CA THR A 38 5.86 -0.03 18.45
C THR A 38 5.40 -0.89 17.27
N LEU A 39 6.30 -1.19 16.32
CA LEU A 39 5.97 -2.09 15.20
C LEU A 39 5.55 -3.48 15.68
N LYS A 40 6.30 -4.07 16.63
CA LYS A 40 5.97 -5.38 17.21
C LYS A 40 4.67 -5.36 17.99
N THR A 41 4.38 -4.30 18.75
CA THR A 41 3.10 -4.14 19.45
C THR A 41 1.91 -4.15 18.50
N HIS A 42 2.10 -3.60 17.30
CA HIS A 42 1.09 -3.62 16.23
C HIS A 42 1.15 -4.85 15.32
N GLY A 43 2.03 -5.82 15.60
CA GLY A 43 2.17 -7.06 14.84
C GLY A 43 2.88 -6.91 13.49
N TYR A 44 3.60 -5.81 13.28
CA TYR A 44 4.39 -5.56 12.08
C TYR A 44 5.84 -5.96 12.26
N ASP A 45 6.40 -6.67 11.27
CA ASP A 45 7.84 -6.93 11.17
C ASP A 45 8.49 -5.91 10.22
N ARG A 46 9.49 -5.19 10.72
CA ARG A 46 10.19 -4.15 9.95
C ARG A 46 10.87 -4.71 8.69
N ASN A 47 11.37 -5.93 8.71
CA ASN A 47 12.00 -6.55 7.54
C ASN A 47 10.98 -6.87 6.46
N GLU A 48 9.78 -7.30 6.84
CA GLU A 48 8.67 -7.50 5.91
C GLU A 48 8.20 -6.17 5.31
N LEU A 49 8.06 -5.11 6.11
CA LEU A 49 7.73 -3.77 5.62
C LEU A 49 8.78 -3.21 4.65
N LYS A 50 10.07 -3.47 4.90
CA LYS A 50 11.17 -3.09 3.99
C LYS A 50 11.07 -3.80 2.63
N LYS A 51 10.74 -5.10 2.60
CA LYS A 51 10.56 -5.86 1.36
C LYS A 51 9.36 -5.38 0.54
N GLN A 52 8.29 -4.96 1.21
CA GLN A 52 7.06 -4.49 0.58
C GLN A 52 7.15 -3.06 0.04
N GLY A 53 8.31 -2.41 0.18
CA GLY A 53 8.56 -1.09 -0.40
C GLY A 53 7.82 0.01 0.37
N GLY A 54 8.25 0.31 1.59
CA GLY A 54 8.17 1.69 2.05
C GLY A 54 8.97 2.55 1.07
N ALA A 55 8.43 3.70 0.68
CA ALA A 55 9.09 4.61 -0.25
C ALA A 55 10.56 4.73 0.15
N TYR A 56 11.44 4.11 -0.63
CA TYR A 56 12.87 4.18 -0.43
C TYR A 56 13.17 5.67 -0.62
N TYR A 57 13.39 6.38 0.49
CA TYR A 57 13.98 7.71 0.44
C TYR A 57 15.36 7.49 -0.17
N MET A 58 15.45 7.51 -1.50
CA MET A 58 16.68 7.68 -2.25
C MET A 58 17.05 9.14 -2.03
N PHE A 59 17.83 9.40 -0.97
CA PHE A 59 18.70 10.57 -0.90
C PHE A 59 19.96 10.28 -1.69
#